data_AF-A0A7X0CMS9-F1
#
_entry.id   AF-A0A7X0CMS9-F1
#
_cell.length_a   1.000
_cell.length_b   1.000
_cell.length_c   1.000
_cell.angle_alpha   90.00
_cell.angle_beta   90.00
_cell.angle_gamma   90.00
#
_symmetry.space_group_name_H-M   'P 1'
#
loop_
_entity.id
_entity.type
_entity.pdbx_description
1 polymer ?
#
loop_
_entity_poly.entity_id
_entity_poly.type
_entity_poly.pdbx_seq_one_letter_code
_entity_poly.pdbx_strand_id
1 'polypeptide(L)'
;MKTGMISCLGASRKYRVLRNTIKVWAGKLNLTTLLNVKNISTLPGMTQSHESKLLIKKIRELTKALEISQLKNLAMETMIEVAESDLHIKIRKKRGAKQS
;
A
#
# COMPACT_ATOMS: atom_id res chain seq x y z
N MET A 1 19.08 -6.97 -35.29
CA MET A 1 18.68 -6.18 -34.10
C MET A 1 17.18 -6.32 -33.90
N LYS A 2 16.70 -7.00 -32.86
CA LYS A 2 15.27 -7.31 -32.67
C LYS A 2 14.71 -6.55 -31.45
N THR A 3 14.15 -5.38 -31.77
CA THR A 3 12.95 -4.70 -31.22
C THR A 3 12.62 -4.80 -29.72
N GLY A 4 12.76 -3.67 -29.02
CA GLY A 4 12.43 -3.46 -27.60
C GLY A 4 10.94 -3.30 -27.28
N MET A 5 10.09 -4.25 -27.67
CA MET A 5 8.68 -4.29 -27.24
C MET A 5 8.41 -5.52 -26.36
N ILE A 6 8.20 -5.29 -25.06
CA ILE A 6 7.71 -6.32 -24.14
C ILE A 6 6.18 -6.40 -24.22
N SER A 7 5.63 -7.61 -24.32
CA SER A 7 4.18 -7.82 -24.28
C SER A 7 3.62 -7.47 -22.89
N CYS A 8 2.30 -7.27 -22.76
CA CYS A 8 1.69 -7.02 -21.44
C CYS A 8 1.99 -8.15 -20.43
N LEU A 9 2.14 -9.38 -20.92
CA LEU A 9 2.56 -10.52 -20.10
C LEU A 9 4.03 -10.40 -19.69
N GLY A 10 4.91 -9.98 -20.61
CA GLY A 10 6.31 -9.71 -20.32
C GLY A 10 6.50 -8.60 -19.29
N ALA A 11 5.75 -7.51 -19.41
CA ALA A 11 5.73 -6.42 -18.44
C ALA A 11 5.19 -6.88 -17.08
N SER A 12 4.14 -7.70 -17.07
CA SER A 12 3.57 -8.25 -15.83
C SER A 12 4.60 -9.06 -15.05
N ARG A 13 5.34 -9.93 -15.73
CA ARG A 13 6.40 -10.75 -15.13
C ARG A 13 7.58 -9.90 -14.65
N LYS A 14 8.00 -8.91 -15.44
CA LYS A 14 9.16 -8.06 -15.14
C LYS A 14 8.93 -7.14 -13.94
N TYR A 15 7.76 -6.50 -13.88
CA TYR A 15 7.45 -5.47 -12.88
C TYR A 15 6.56 -5.97 -11.74
N ARG A 16 6.17 -7.26 -11.75
CA ARG A 16 5.25 -7.86 -10.76
C ARG A 16 3.94 -7.10 -10.62
N VAL A 17 3.46 -6.53 -11.72
CA VAL A 17 2.18 -5.84 -11.81
C VAL A 17 1.18 -6.76 -12.52
N LEU A 18 -0.09 -6.77 -12.10
CA LEU A 18 -1.11 -7.58 -12.75
C LEU A 18 -1.31 -7.17 -14.21
N ARG A 19 -1.48 -8.16 -15.09
CA ARG A 19 -1.70 -7.94 -16.53
C ARG A 19 -2.89 -7.02 -16.82
N ASN A 20 -3.95 -7.09 -16.00
CA ASN A 20 -5.13 -6.24 -16.16
C ASN A 20 -4.81 -4.77 -15.84
N THR A 21 -4.00 -4.52 -14.82
CA THR A 21 -3.51 -3.18 -14.48
C THR A 21 -2.71 -2.57 -15.64
N ILE A 22 -1.84 -3.37 -16.27
CA ILE A 22 -1.07 -2.93 -17.44
C ILE A 22 -1.98 -2.60 -18.63
N LYS A 23 -3.02 -3.41 -18.87
CA LYS A 23 -4.02 -3.12 -19.91
C LYS A 23 -4.79 -1.83 -19.65
N VAL A 24 -5.19 -1.59 -18.40
CA VAL A 24 -5.89 -0.36 -17.99
C VAL A 24 -4.98 0.85 -18.18
N TRP A 25 -3.71 0.76 -17.80
CA TRP A 25 -2.74 1.84 -18.00
C TRP A 25 -2.46 2.10 -19.48
N ALA A 26 -2.29 1.06 -20.30
CA ALA A 26 -2.17 1.21 -21.75
C ALA A 26 -3.43 1.89 -22.32
N GLY A 27 -4.62 1.45 -21.92
CA GLY A 27 -5.91 2.07 -22.24
C GLY A 27 -5.96 3.57 -21.94
N LYS A 28 -5.54 3.95 -20.73
CA LYS A 28 -5.55 5.32 -20.22
C LYS A 28 -4.44 6.20 -20.82
N LEU A 29 -3.33 5.61 -21.27
CA LEU A 29 -2.20 6.33 -21.88
C LEU A 29 -2.27 6.35 -23.41
N ASN A 30 -3.28 5.70 -24.01
CA ASN A 30 -3.49 5.71 -25.45
C ASN A 30 -3.64 7.14 -25.99
N LEU A 31 -3.22 7.34 -27.24
CA LEU A 31 -3.11 8.61 -27.96
C LEU A 31 -4.34 9.53 -27.83
N THR A 32 -5.55 9.00 -27.67
CA THR A 32 -6.77 9.79 -27.41
C THR A 32 -6.71 10.58 -26.10
N THR A 33 -6.12 10.00 -25.05
CA THR A 33 -5.86 10.68 -23.79
C THR A 33 -4.73 11.70 -23.93
N LEU A 34 -3.66 11.39 -24.68
CA LEU A 34 -2.55 12.32 -24.93
C LEU A 34 -2.96 13.53 -25.77
N LEU A 35 -3.84 13.35 -26.76
CA LEU A 35 -4.38 14.43 -27.59
C LEU A 35 -5.42 15.28 -26.83
N ASN A 36 -6.17 14.67 -25.90
CA ASN A 36 -7.10 15.40 -25.01
C ASN A 36 -6.37 16.20 -23.91
N VAL A 37 -5.15 15.79 -23.52
CA VAL A 37 -4.31 16.51 -22.53
C VAL A 37 -3.83 17.89 -23.04
N LYS A 38 -3.91 18.19 -24.34
CA LYS A 38 -3.64 19.54 -24.85
C LYS A 38 -4.63 20.59 -24.30
N ASN A 39 -5.79 20.16 -23.77
CA ASN A 39 -6.78 21.01 -23.09
C ASN A 39 -6.70 20.96 -21.55
N ILE A 40 -5.72 20.26 -20.97
CA ILE A 40 -5.46 20.26 -19.52
C ILE A 40 -4.04 20.79 -19.30
N SER A 41 -3.81 22.02 -19.75
CA SER A 41 -2.63 22.80 -19.38
C SER A 41 -2.75 23.24 -17.93
N THR A 42 -2.55 22.31 -16.99
CA THR A 42 -2.00 22.52 -15.63
C THR A 42 -1.96 21.18 -14.89
N LEU A 43 -1.10 20.26 -15.34
CA LEU A 43 -0.37 19.46 -14.37
C LEU A 43 0.69 20.41 -13.81
N PRO A 44 0.59 20.89 -12.56
CA PRO A 44 1.69 21.65 -11.98
C PRO A 44 2.88 20.70 -12.02
N GLY A 45 3.95 21.10 -12.69
CA GLY A 45 5.21 20.38 -12.61
C GLY A 45 5.52 20.18 -11.13
N MET A 46 5.37 18.95 -10.65
CA MET A 46 5.73 18.56 -9.30
C MET A 46 7.23 18.77 -9.22
N THR A 47 7.65 19.92 -8.70
CA THR A 47 9.05 20.13 -8.38
C THR A 47 9.42 19.08 -7.34
N GLN A 48 10.61 18.50 -7.45
CA GLN A 48 11.14 17.44 -6.56
C GLN A 48 10.95 17.75 -5.05
N SER A 49 10.86 19.04 -4.71
CA SER A 49 10.53 19.56 -3.37
C SER A 49 9.11 19.23 -2.87
N HIS A 50 8.10 19.19 -3.75
CA HIS A 50 6.74 18.83 -3.36
C HIS A 50 6.58 17.32 -3.13
N GLU A 51 7.21 16.48 -3.96
CA GLU A 51 7.20 15.03 -3.78
C GLU A 51 7.84 14.61 -2.47
N SER A 52 9.01 15.17 -2.16
CA SER A 52 9.71 14.93 -0.89
C SER A 52 8.87 15.35 0.32
N LYS A 53 8.17 16.50 0.26
CA LYS A 53 7.26 16.93 1.34
C LYS A 53 6.08 15.96 1.53
N LEU A 54 5.46 15.50 0.44
CA LEU A 54 4.37 14.52 0.50
C LEU A 54 4.86 13.18 1.04
N LEU A 55 6.05 12.74 0.64
CA LEU A 55 6.66 11.51 1.10
C LEU A 55 6.97 11.57 2.60
N ILE A 56 7.55 12.67 3.09
CA ILE A 56 7.82 12.87 4.52
C ILE A 56 6.52 12.85 5.34
N LYS A 57 5.46 13.51 4.85
CA LYS A 57 4.14 13.43 5.50
C LYS A 57 3.65 11.99 5.58
N LYS A 58 3.80 11.23 4.49
CA LYS A 58 3.36 9.84 4.48
C LYS A 58 4.16 8.95 5.42
N ILE A 59 5.47 9.16 5.49
CA ILE A 59 6.35 8.48 6.45
C ILE A 59 5.85 8.75 7.86
N ARG A 60 5.60 10.02 8.23
CA ARG A 60 5.11 10.38 9.57
C ARG A 60 3.75 9.77 9.91
N GLU A 61 2.83 9.72 8.95
CA GLU A 61 1.54 9.05 9.15
C GLU A 61 1.71 7.56 9.41
N LEU A 62 2.55 6.90 8.60
CA LEU A 62 2.78 5.46 8.71
C LEU A 62 3.54 5.09 9.99
N THR A 63 4.53 5.88 10.41
CA THR A 63 5.24 5.66 11.67
C THR A 63 4.30 5.81 12.85
N LYS A 64 3.44 6.84 12.85
CA LYS A 64 2.43 7.02 13.90
C LYS A 64 1.43 5.87 13.94
N ALA A 65 0.98 5.39 12.78
CA ALA A 65 0.08 4.24 12.71
C ALA A 65 0.74 2.96 13.25
N LEU A 66 2.03 2.78 12.97
CA LEU A 66 2.83 1.66 13.47
C LEU A 66 2.96 1.71 14.99
N GLU A 67 3.35 2.87 15.55
CA GLU A 67 3.46 3.08 16.99
C GLU A 67 2.14 2.79 17.72
N ILE A 68 1.02 3.28 17.19
CA ILE A 68 -0.31 3.01 17.75
C ILE A 68 -0.62 1.50 17.71
N SER A 69 -0.26 0.81 16.62
CA SER A 69 -0.49 -0.64 16.53
C SER A 69 0.37 -1.42 17.53
N GLN A 70 1.63 -1.02 17.72
CA GLN A 70 2.53 -1.63 18.69
C GLN A 70 2.02 -1.42 20.12
N LEU A 71 1.59 -0.20 20.45
CA LEU A 71 1.00 0.11 21.75
C LEU A 71 -0.26 -0.71 22.02
N LYS A 72 -1.14 -0.87 21.01
CA LYS A 72 -2.33 -1.73 21.13
C LYS A 72 -1.97 -3.18 21.38
N ASN A 73 -0.96 -3.72 20.68
CA ASN A 73 -0.52 -5.09 20.90
C ASN A 73 0.00 -5.28 22.32
N LEU A 74 0.88 -4.39 22.79
CA LEU A 74 1.41 -4.44 24.15
C LEU A 74 0.29 -4.34 25.19
N ALA A 75 -0.65 -3.41 25.02
CA ALA A 75 -1.78 -3.28 25.94
C ALA A 75 -2.69 -4.52 25.97
N MET A 76 -2.88 -5.19 24.84
CA MET A 76 -3.65 -6.45 24.79
C MET A 76 -2.90 -7.59 25.47
N GLU A 77 -1.59 -7.71 25.23
CA GLU A 77 -0.74 -8.73 25.86
C GLU A 77 -0.73 -8.56 27.38
N THR A 78 -0.47 -7.35 27.88
CA THR A 78 -0.47 -7.08 29.33
C THR A 78 -1.85 -7.29 29.95
N MET A 79 -2.93 -6.93 29.25
CA MET A 79 -4.29 -7.18 29.72
C MET A 79 -4.59 -8.69 29.82
N ILE A 80 -4.11 -9.49 28.86
CA ILE A 80 -4.25 -10.95 28.91
C ILE A 80 -3.47 -11.51 30.09
N GLU A 81 -2.22 -11.09 30.27
CA GLU A 81 -1.38 -11.52 31.39
C GLU A 81 -2.05 -11.22 32.74
N VAL A 82 -2.43 -9.97 32.99
CA VAL A 82 -3.09 -9.57 34.25
C VAL A 82 -4.42 -10.30 34.47
N ALA A 83 -5.21 -10.50 33.40
CA ALA A 83 -6.47 -11.23 33.50
C ALA A 83 -6.26 -12.69 33.91
N GLU A 84 -5.25 -13.37 33.35
CA GLU A 84 -4.99 -14.78 33.61
C GLU A 84 -4.23 -15.00 34.92
N SER A 85 -3.23 -14.18 35.25
CA SER A 85 -2.39 -14.34 36.44
C SER A 85 -3.07 -13.81 37.70
N ASP A 86 -3.56 -12.57 37.66
CA ASP A 86 -3.95 -11.86 38.88
C ASP A 86 -5.45 -12.04 39.12
N LEU A 87 -6.25 -11.94 38.05
CA LEU A 87 -7.70 -12.05 38.13
C LEU A 87 -8.22 -13.47 37.94
N HIS A 88 -7.36 -14.41 37.54
CA HIS A 88 -7.70 -15.83 37.32
C HIS A 88 -8.86 -16.03 36.31
N ILE A 89 -9.04 -15.08 35.39
CA ILE A 89 -10.04 -15.13 34.33
C ILE A 89 -9.40 -15.82 33.11
N LYS A 90 -9.83 -17.04 32.83
CA LYS A 90 -9.32 -17.82 31.68
C LYS A 90 -9.84 -17.25 30.35
N ILE A 91 -8.96 -16.63 29.56
CA ILE A 91 -9.30 -16.10 28.24
C ILE A 91 -9.07 -17.18 27.18
N ARG A 92 -10.15 -17.64 26.53
CA ARG A 92 -10.06 -18.64 25.46
C ARG A 92 -10.30 -18.01 24.08
N LYS A 93 -9.55 -18.46 23.07
CA LYS A 93 -9.83 -18.16 21.66
C LYS A 93 -11.28 -18.56 21.28
N LYS A 94 -11.93 -17.75 20.44
CA LYS A 94 -13.24 -18.09 19.86
C LYS A 94 -13.15 -19.34 18.97
N ARG A 95 -14.24 -20.11 18.90
CA ARG A 95 -14.34 -21.31 18.04
C ARG A 95 -14.05 -20.94 16.59
N GLY A 96 -13.15 -21.68 15.94
CA GLY A 96 -12.80 -21.49 14.52
C GLY A 96 -11.57 -20.62 14.23
N ALA A 97 -10.96 -20.00 15.25
CA ALA A 97 -9.67 -19.33 15.07
C ALA A 97 -8.54 -20.35 14.92
N LYS A 98 -7.65 -20.17 13.93
CA LYS A 98 -6.45 -21.02 13.78
C LYS A 98 -5.56 -20.90 15.03
N GLN A 99 -5.12 -22.05 15.55
CA GLN A 99 -4.02 -22.10 16.51
C GLN A 99 -2.73 -21.77 15.77
N SER A 100 -1.91 -20.92 16.39
CA SER A 100 -0.51 -20.69 16.01
C SER A 100 0.34 -21.67 16.81
#